data_AF-A0A7X4H452-F1
#
_entry.id   AF-A0A7X4H452-F1
#
_cell.length_a   1.000
_cell.length_b   1.000
_cell.length_c   1.000
_cell.angle_alpha   90.00
_cell.angle_beta   90.00
_cell.angle_gamma   90.00
#
_symmetry.space_group_name_H-M   'P 1'
#
loop_
_entity.id
_entity.type
_entity.pdbx_description
1 polymer ?
#
loop_
_entity_poly.entity_id
_entity_poly.type
_entity_poly.pdbx_seq_one_letter_code
_entity_poly.pdbx_strand_id
1 'polypeptide(L)'
;MNAMITLMAMLAATMSAAVAQNVQTVEQANAALVKVAQDRAAITDEYAASERECSARFFVTNCLDKAKEKRRAALAEVRVREVDAEHFKRADSVAKRDADLADRARKDADEAMLRSAQPPKAPKEEHEAAKPSSGPRLAEREAQHDAKLKRQQAEDAANAAKRSANVAAFERKQAESERRQKEVARKKAENEEKAKQAAARAEADKKKAAAASAPASTK
;
A
#
# COMPACT_ATOMS: atom_id res chain seq x y z
N MET A 1 12.40 49.51 -22.99
CA MET A 1 13.00 48.18 -22.78
C MET A 1 13.10 47.77 -21.30
N ASN A 2 13.16 48.70 -20.34
CA ASN A 2 13.21 48.36 -18.91
C ASN A 2 11.90 47.82 -18.30
N ALA A 3 10.74 48.11 -18.90
CA ALA A 3 9.44 47.65 -18.38
C ALA A 3 9.11 46.18 -18.69
N MET A 4 9.75 45.57 -19.68
CA MET A 4 9.58 44.14 -19.99
C MET A 4 10.43 43.23 -19.08
N ILE A 5 11.55 43.75 -18.57
CA ILE A 5 12.46 43.00 -17.69
C ILE A 5 11.84 42.83 -16.30
N THR A 6 11.10 43.83 -15.81
CA THR A 6 10.40 43.76 -14.52
C THR A 6 9.19 42.83 -14.53
N LEU A 7 8.54 42.64 -15.69
CA LEU A 7 7.38 41.74 -15.80
C LEU A 7 7.77 40.25 -15.84
N MET A 8 8.96 39.92 -16.37
CA MET A 8 9.49 38.54 -16.32
C MET A 8 10.00 38.13 -14.93
N ALA A 9 10.44 39.09 -14.10
CA ALA A 9 10.89 38.80 -12.74
C ALA A 9 9.74 38.42 -11.79
N MET A 10 8.52 38.95 -11.99
CA MET A 10 7.35 38.58 -11.19
C MET A 10 6.70 37.25 -11.60
N LEU A 11 6.97 36.75 -12.82
CA LEU A 11 6.46 35.44 -13.26
C LEU A 11 7.34 34.26 -12.80
N ALA A 12 8.60 34.51 -12.41
CA ALA A 12 9.49 33.47 -11.89
C ALA A 12 9.27 33.19 -10.38
N ALA A 13 8.67 34.14 -9.65
CA ALA A 13 8.45 34.02 -8.20
C ALA A 13 7.25 33.14 -7.82
N THR A 14 6.33 32.86 -8.75
CA THR A 14 5.16 31.98 -8.50
C THR A 14 5.40 30.53 -8.88
N MET A 15 6.50 30.19 -9.57
CA MET A 15 6.85 28.80 -9.89
C MET A 15 7.71 28.10 -8.83
N SER A 16 8.18 28.79 -7.79
CA SER A 16 8.98 28.18 -6.72
C SER A 16 8.16 27.46 -5.64
N ALA A 17 6.83 27.42 -5.76
CA ALA A 17 5.95 26.62 -4.88
C ALA A 17 5.52 25.28 -5.52
N ALA A 18 5.96 24.99 -6.76
CA ALA A 18 5.51 23.82 -7.51
C ALA A 18 6.57 22.70 -7.61
N VAL A 19 7.48 22.62 -6.63
CA VAL A 19 8.29 21.41 -6.40
C VAL A 19 7.79 20.68 -5.15
N ALA A 20 6.46 20.64 -4.97
CA ALA A 20 5.85 19.53 -4.28
C ALA A 20 6.16 18.30 -5.14
N GLN A 21 6.90 17.35 -4.58
CA GLN A 21 7.09 16.07 -5.25
C GLN A 21 5.68 15.51 -5.50
N ASN A 22 5.36 15.29 -6.77
CA ASN A 22 4.06 14.85 -7.27
C ASN A 22 3.68 13.47 -6.70
N VAL A 23 3.28 13.41 -5.43
CA VAL A 23 2.69 12.24 -4.81
C VAL A 23 1.25 12.18 -5.31
N GLN A 24 1.01 11.30 -6.27
CA GLN A 24 -0.31 11.13 -6.90
C GLN A 24 -1.01 9.86 -6.42
N THR A 25 -0.28 8.95 -5.76
CA THR A 25 -0.83 7.69 -5.26
C THR A 25 -0.40 7.43 -3.82
N VAL A 26 -1.21 6.63 -3.12
CA VAL A 26 -0.90 6.22 -1.73
C VAL A 26 0.42 5.44 -1.66
N GLU A 27 0.72 4.63 -2.68
CA GLU A 27 1.98 3.89 -2.76
C GLU A 27 3.19 4.83 -2.92
N GLN A 28 3.06 5.87 -3.76
CA GLN A 28 4.09 6.90 -3.88
C GLN A 28 4.28 7.65 -2.56
N ALA A 29 3.19 7.93 -1.82
CA ALA A 29 3.25 8.58 -0.52
C ALA A 29 3.99 7.70 0.50
N ASN A 30 3.68 6.41 0.53
CA ASN A 30 4.35 5.46 1.41
C ASN A 30 5.84 5.31 1.07
N ALA A 31 6.19 5.21 -0.22
CA ALA A 31 7.57 5.15 -0.67
C ALA A 31 8.34 6.44 -0.31
N ALA A 32 7.70 7.61 -0.43
CA ALA A 32 8.28 8.88 -0.02
C ALA A 32 8.57 8.92 1.49
N LEU A 33 7.66 8.40 2.33
CA LEU A 33 7.87 8.32 3.79
C LEU A 33 9.02 7.37 4.17
N VAL A 34 9.17 6.24 3.46
CA VAL A 34 10.33 5.36 3.64
C VAL A 34 11.63 6.08 3.30
N LYS A 35 11.66 6.81 2.18
CA LYS A 35 12.83 7.61 1.79
C LYS A 35 13.12 8.71 2.81
N VAL A 36 12.11 9.41 3.31
CA VAL A 36 12.24 10.42 4.38
C VAL A 36 12.89 9.82 5.64
N ALA A 37 12.49 8.61 6.03
CA ALA A 37 13.08 7.92 7.18
C ALA A 37 14.56 7.58 6.95
N GLN A 38 14.91 7.11 5.74
CA GLN A 38 16.30 6.85 5.35
C GLN A 38 17.13 8.14 5.32
N ASP A 39 16.61 9.20 4.71
CA ASP A 39 17.27 10.50 4.61
C ASP A 39 17.52 11.09 6.01
N ARG A 40 16.56 10.95 6.95
CA ARG A 40 16.73 11.36 8.36
C ARG A 40 17.82 10.58 9.08
N ALA A 41 17.87 9.27 8.88
CA ALA A 41 18.92 8.43 9.46
C ALA A 41 20.29 8.88 8.93
N ALA A 42 20.43 9.02 7.61
CA ALA A 42 21.66 9.48 6.98
C ALA A 42 22.10 10.87 7.49
N ILE A 43 21.19 11.85 7.58
CA ILE A 43 21.50 13.18 8.13
C ILE A 43 21.95 13.10 9.59
N THR A 44 21.36 12.19 10.38
CA THR A 44 21.73 11.99 11.78
C THR A 44 23.11 11.36 11.90
N ASP A 45 23.42 10.38 11.05
CA ASP A 45 24.73 9.73 11.00
C ASP A 45 25.83 10.70 10.53
N GLU A 46 25.55 11.53 9.52
CA GLU A 46 26.45 12.59 9.07
C GLU A 46 26.74 13.61 10.19
N TYR A 47 25.71 14.00 10.94
CA TYR A 47 25.89 14.91 12.07
C TYR A 47 26.71 14.26 13.18
N ALA A 48 26.43 13.00 13.53
CA ALA A 48 27.22 12.25 14.53
C ALA A 48 28.69 12.06 14.10
N ALA A 49 28.94 11.86 12.81
CA ALA A 49 30.31 11.85 12.26
C ALA A 49 30.97 13.23 12.39
N SER A 50 30.26 14.29 12.03
CA SER A 50 30.72 15.67 12.16
C SER A 50 31.01 16.04 13.62
N GLU A 51 30.23 15.53 14.59
CA GLU A 51 30.50 15.74 16.01
C GLU A 51 31.82 15.13 16.46
N ARG A 52 32.14 13.91 16.01
CA ARG A 52 33.43 13.26 16.30
C ARG A 52 34.59 14.04 15.69
N GLU A 53 34.45 14.48 14.45
CA GLU A 53 35.48 15.26 13.75
C GLU A 53 35.68 16.65 14.38
N CYS A 54 34.58 17.35 14.69
CA CYS A 54 34.62 18.67 15.32
C CYS A 54 35.21 18.61 16.73
N SER A 55 34.98 17.53 17.47
CA SER A 55 35.56 17.32 18.81
C SER A 55 37.08 17.21 18.79
N ALA A 56 37.68 16.84 17.65
CA ALA A 56 39.14 16.77 17.47
C ALA A 56 39.77 18.11 17.08
N ARG A 57 38.98 19.18 16.87
CA ARG A 57 39.46 20.49 16.42
C ARG A 57 39.62 21.47 17.58
N PHE A 58 40.52 22.44 17.44
CA PHE A 58 40.71 23.50 18.43
C PHE A 58 39.48 24.42 18.56
N PHE A 59 38.80 24.71 17.45
CA PHE A 59 37.57 25.51 17.41
C PHE A 59 36.31 24.63 17.33
N VAL A 60 36.08 23.81 18.36
CA VAL A 60 34.93 22.87 18.43
C VAL A 60 33.61 23.61 18.23
N THR A 61 33.39 24.74 18.90
CA THR A 61 32.12 25.50 18.87
C THR A 61 31.74 25.93 17.45
N ASN A 62 32.65 26.61 16.73
CA ASN A 62 32.36 27.05 15.35
C ASN A 62 32.12 25.87 14.40
N CYS A 63 32.86 24.77 14.59
CA CYS A 63 32.70 23.56 13.79
C CYS A 63 31.33 22.92 14.04
N LEU A 64 30.94 22.76 15.31
CA LEU A 64 29.64 22.21 15.70
C LEU A 64 28.49 23.09 15.24
N ASP A 65 28.62 24.42 15.31
CA ASP A 65 27.57 25.32 14.85
C ASP A 65 27.33 25.19 13.34
N LYS A 66 28.40 25.09 12.54
CA LYS A 66 28.30 24.80 11.10
C LYS A 66 27.66 23.43 10.84
N ALA A 67 28.02 22.41 11.61
CA ALA A 67 27.42 21.07 11.50
C ALA A 67 25.91 21.09 11.86
N LYS A 68 25.52 21.84 12.88
CA LYS A 68 24.12 22.03 13.28
C LYS A 68 23.32 22.78 12.22
N GLU A 69 23.87 23.84 11.63
CA GLU A 69 23.18 24.56 10.56
C GLU A 69 23.02 23.70 9.30
N LYS A 70 24.05 22.91 8.92
CA LYS A 70 23.93 21.92 7.85
C LYS A 70 22.81 20.91 8.13
N ARG A 71 22.78 20.36 9.36
CA ARG A 71 21.72 19.45 9.79
C ARG A 71 20.34 20.11 9.74
N ARG A 72 20.20 21.35 10.21
CA ARG A 72 18.94 22.08 10.20
C ARG A 72 18.42 22.27 8.77
N ALA A 73 19.28 22.71 7.85
CA ALA A 73 18.93 22.89 6.45
C ALA A 73 18.49 21.57 5.80
N ALA A 74 19.27 20.50 5.99
CA ALA A 74 18.95 19.18 5.44
C ALA A 74 17.63 18.61 5.99
N LEU A 75 17.40 18.74 7.30
CA LEU A 75 16.13 18.31 7.92
C LEU A 75 14.93 19.15 7.43
N ALA A 76 15.12 20.44 7.14
CA ALA A 76 14.07 21.28 6.60
C ALA A 76 13.64 20.81 5.21
N GLU A 77 14.58 20.46 4.33
CA GLU A 77 14.29 19.91 3.00
C GLU A 77 13.53 18.57 3.09
N VAL A 78 13.97 17.67 3.97
CA VAL A 78 13.31 16.37 4.17
C VAL A 78 11.89 16.55 4.74
N ARG A 79 11.68 17.54 5.61
CA ARG A 79 10.37 17.83 6.20
C ARG A 79 9.34 18.30 5.16
N VAL A 80 9.76 19.02 4.11
CA VAL A 80 8.83 19.40 3.02
C VAL A 80 8.25 18.13 2.37
N ARG A 81 9.11 17.18 2.01
CA ARG A 81 8.69 15.91 1.38
C ARG A 81 7.79 15.08 2.28
N GLU A 82 8.09 15.05 3.58
CA GLU A 82 7.26 14.35 4.56
C GLU A 82 5.86 14.98 4.66
N VAL A 83 5.78 16.30 4.80
CA VAL A 83 4.51 17.01 4.94
C VAL A 83 3.64 16.80 3.71
N ASP A 84 4.21 16.84 2.51
CA ASP A 84 3.48 16.60 1.26
C ASP A 84 2.91 15.17 1.19
N ALA A 85 3.74 14.16 1.51
CA ALA A 85 3.33 12.76 1.49
C ALA A 85 2.24 12.48 2.54
N GLU A 86 2.38 13.02 3.75
CA GLU A 86 1.36 12.87 4.78
C GLU A 86 0.08 13.63 4.45
N HIS A 87 0.19 14.83 3.89
CA HIS A 87 -0.96 15.63 3.47
C HIS A 87 -1.78 14.85 2.44
N PHE A 88 -1.13 14.26 1.43
CA PHE A 88 -1.79 13.42 0.45
C PHE A 88 -2.53 12.25 1.11
N LYS A 89 -1.89 11.52 2.04
CA LYS A 89 -2.53 10.39 2.74
C LYS A 89 -3.74 10.83 3.56
N ARG A 90 -3.65 11.99 4.22
CA ARG A 90 -4.79 12.55 4.96
C ARG A 90 -5.92 12.91 4.00
N ALA A 91 -5.64 13.56 2.88
CA ALA A 91 -6.63 13.92 1.87
C ALA A 91 -7.30 12.70 1.24
N ASP A 92 -6.53 11.67 0.83
CA ASP A 92 -7.06 10.41 0.30
C ASP A 92 -7.95 9.68 1.32
N SER A 93 -7.53 9.65 2.59
CA SER A 93 -8.31 9.06 3.67
C SER A 93 -9.63 9.80 3.92
N VAL A 94 -9.62 11.13 3.87
CA VAL A 94 -10.84 11.95 3.96
C VAL A 94 -11.75 11.68 2.77
N ALA A 95 -11.23 11.72 1.54
CA ALA A 95 -12.00 11.46 0.33
C ALA A 95 -12.71 10.09 0.35
N LYS A 96 -12.02 9.05 0.85
CA LYS A 96 -12.62 7.72 1.03
C LYS A 96 -13.76 7.73 2.05
N ARG A 97 -13.58 8.39 3.20
CA ARG A 97 -14.65 8.51 4.20
C ARG A 97 -15.84 9.29 3.67
N ASP A 98 -15.60 10.36 2.93
CA ASP A 98 -16.67 11.18 2.35
C ASP A 98 -17.46 10.39 1.30
N ALA A 99 -16.79 9.58 0.48
CA ALA A 99 -17.43 8.66 -0.44
C ALA A 99 -18.29 7.61 0.31
N ASP A 100 -17.75 6.99 1.36
CA ASP A 100 -18.50 6.02 2.18
C ASP A 100 -19.72 6.65 2.87
N LEU A 101 -19.60 7.89 3.35
CA LEU A 101 -20.70 8.63 3.96
C LEU A 101 -21.78 8.99 2.93
N ALA A 102 -21.38 9.41 1.74
CA ALA A 102 -22.31 9.67 0.64
C ALA A 102 -23.04 8.39 0.22
N ASP A 103 -22.36 7.24 0.19
CA ASP A 103 -22.97 5.93 -0.10
C ASP A 103 -24.00 5.53 0.95
N ARG A 104 -23.70 5.75 2.23
CA ARG A 104 -24.65 5.49 3.33
C ARG A 104 -25.85 6.42 3.25
N ALA A 105 -25.62 7.72 3.06
CA ALA A 105 -26.69 8.70 2.93
C ALA A 105 -27.64 8.37 1.77
N ARG A 106 -27.12 7.88 0.63
CA ARG A 106 -27.94 7.39 -0.48
C ARG A 106 -28.80 6.19 -0.08
N LYS A 107 -28.20 5.17 0.52
CA LYS A 107 -28.92 3.97 0.99
C LYS A 107 -29.98 4.31 2.03
N ASP A 108 -29.66 5.19 2.98
CA ASP A 108 -30.60 5.63 4.02
C ASP A 108 -31.78 6.42 3.40
N ALA A 109 -31.52 7.25 2.39
CA ALA A 109 -32.56 7.95 1.66
C ALA A 109 -33.46 6.97 0.88
N ASP A 110 -32.87 5.99 0.19
CA ASP A 110 -33.62 4.95 -0.53
C ASP A 110 -34.47 4.11 0.45
N GLU A 111 -33.90 3.70 1.59
CA GLU A 111 -34.65 2.99 2.63
C GLU A 111 -35.75 3.84 3.26
N ALA A 112 -35.51 5.13 3.46
CA ALA A 112 -36.51 6.06 3.97
C ALA A 112 -37.67 6.22 2.97
N MET A 113 -37.36 6.29 1.66
CA MET A 113 -38.37 6.30 0.60
C MET A 113 -39.16 4.99 0.55
N LEU A 114 -38.50 3.84 0.66
CA LEU A 114 -39.17 2.53 0.72
C LEU A 114 -40.05 2.39 1.97
N ARG A 115 -39.62 2.95 3.10
CA ARG A 115 -40.36 2.92 4.36
C ARG A 115 -41.54 3.89 4.37
N SER A 116 -41.42 5.05 3.73
CA SER A 116 -42.53 6.00 3.58
C SER A 116 -43.56 5.54 2.55
N ALA A 117 -43.14 4.76 1.54
CA ALA A 117 -44.04 4.12 0.58
C ALA A 117 -44.78 2.90 1.16
N GLN A 118 -44.28 2.30 2.25
CA GLN A 118 -45.00 1.25 2.95
C GLN A 118 -46.19 1.84 3.73
N PRO A 119 -47.38 1.22 3.65
CA PRO A 119 -48.53 1.69 4.42
C PRO A 119 -48.20 1.71 5.92
N PRO A 120 -48.72 2.68 6.70
CA PRO A 120 -48.48 2.74 8.12
C PRO A 120 -48.87 1.40 8.74
N LYS A 121 -47.91 0.76 9.42
CA LYS A 121 -48.19 -0.47 10.16
C LYS A 121 -49.35 -0.17 11.09
N ALA A 122 -50.40 -1.01 11.02
CA ALA A 122 -51.56 -0.89 11.88
C ALA A 122 -51.08 -0.68 13.33
N PRO A 123 -51.71 0.21 14.11
CA PRO A 123 -51.41 0.36 15.52
C PRO A 123 -51.37 -1.04 16.11
N LYS A 124 -50.22 -1.42 16.69
CA LYS A 124 -50.17 -2.68 17.43
C LYS A 124 -51.25 -2.56 18.49
N GLU A 125 -52.27 -3.40 18.41
CA GLU A 125 -53.22 -3.58 19.51
C GLU A 125 -52.36 -3.76 20.77
N GLU A 126 -52.67 -3.00 21.81
CA GLU A 126 -52.03 -3.15 23.11
C GLU A 126 -52.35 -4.57 23.60
N HIS A 127 -51.51 -5.53 23.22
CA HIS A 127 -51.50 -6.82 23.88
C HIS A 127 -51.26 -6.54 25.36
N GLU A 128 -52.13 -7.12 26.19
CA GLU A 128 -51.98 -7.14 27.65
C GLU A 128 -50.51 -7.24 28.02
N ALA A 129 -50.09 -6.38 28.96
CA ALA A 129 -48.73 -6.22 29.44
C ALA A 129 -47.94 -7.53 29.30
N ALA A 130 -46.90 -7.48 28.46
CA ALA A 130 -46.08 -8.65 28.16
C ALA A 130 -45.79 -9.40 29.46
N LYS A 131 -46.25 -10.66 29.53
CA LYS A 131 -45.99 -11.53 30.68
C LYS A 131 -44.50 -11.40 31.03
N PRO A 132 -44.13 -11.18 32.31
CA PRO A 132 -42.75 -10.94 32.68
C PRO A 132 -41.90 -12.07 32.10
N SER A 133 -40.85 -11.71 31.37
CA SER A 133 -40.05 -12.68 30.62
C SER A 133 -39.61 -13.80 31.57
N SER A 134 -40.07 -15.03 31.36
CA SER A 134 -39.63 -16.20 32.13
C SER A 134 -38.24 -16.68 31.69
N GLY A 135 -37.39 -15.74 31.26
CA GLY A 135 -36.03 -16.02 30.85
C GLY A 135 -35.15 -16.34 32.06
N PRO A 136 -34.00 -16.99 31.83
CA PRO A 136 -33.00 -17.19 32.86
C PRO A 136 -32.69 -15.87 33.55
N ARG A 137 -32.59 -15.89 34.88
CA ARG A 137 -32.18 -14.72 35.66
C ARG A 137 -30.80 -14.26 35.19
N LEU A 138 -30.45 -12.99 35.37
CA LEU A 138 -29.16 -12.44 34.92
C LEU A 138 -27.97 -13.29 35.40
N ALA A 139 -27.99 -13.75 36.65
CA ALA A 139 -26.99 -14.65 37.21
C ALA A 139 -26.86 -16.00 36.46
N GLU A 140 -27.97 -16.54 35.94
CA GLU A 140 -27.96 -17.79 35.16
C GLU A 140 -27.42 -17.54 33.75
N ARG A 141 -27.71 -16.37 33.18
CA ARG A 141 -27.13 -15.94 31.89
C ARG A 141 -25.62 -15.72 31.98
N GLU A 142 -25.15 -15.11 33.06
CA GLU A 142 -23.74 -14.94 33.37
C GLU A 142 -23.04 -16.30 33.55
N ALA A 143 -23.64 -17.20 34.32
CA ALA A 143 -23.11 -18.56 34.50
C ALA A 143 -23.02 -19.35 33.18
N GLN A 144 -24.02 -19.23 32.30
CA GLN A 144 -24.00 -19.84 30.97
C GLN A 144 -22.91 -19.24 30.06
N HIS A 145 -22.71 -17.92 30.13
CA HIS A 145 -21.65 -17.23 29.40
C HIS A 145 -20.26 -17.66 29.87
N ASP A 146 -20.04 -17.72 31.19
CA ASP A 146 -18.77 -18.15 31.77
C ASP A 146 -18.46 -19.62 31.48
N ALA A 147 -19.48 -20.48 31.53
CA ALA A 147 -19.34 -21.88 31.12
C ALA A 147 -18.97 -22.00 29.63
N LYS A 148 -19.58 -21.18 28.76
CA LYS A 148 -19.25 -21.12 27.34
C LYS A 148 -17.81 -20.66 27.11
N LEU A 149 -17.36 -19.60 27.80
CA LEU A 149 -15.99 -19.11 27.70
C LEU A 149 -14.97 -20.15 28.16
N LYS A 150 -15.23 -20.84 29.29
CA LYS A 150 -14.36 -21.93 29.77
C LYS A 150 -14.28 -23.07 28.77
N ARG A 151 -15.41 -23.43 28.15
CA ARG A 151 -15.43 -24.47 27.10
C ARG A 151 -14.62 -24.06 25.88
N GLN A 152 -14.78 -22.82 25.41
CA GLN A 152 -14.01 -22.28 24.28
C GLN A 152 -12.52 -22.24 24.59
N GLN A 153 -12.13 -21.78 25.78
CA GLN A 153 -10.72 -21.78 26.20
C GLN A 153 -10.12 -23.19 26.27
N ALA A 154 -10.87 -24.17 26.76
CA ALA A 154 -10.43 -25.56 26.79
C ALA A 154 -10.30 -26.16 25.38
N GLU A 155 -11.27 -25.90 24.50
CA GLU A 155 -11.23 -26.30 23.09
C GLU A 155 -10.04 -25.62 22.35
N ASP A 156 -9.78 -24.35 22.65
CA ASP A 156 -8.67 -23.59 22.07
C ASP A 156 -7.31 -24.11 22.53
N ALA A 157 -7.17 -24.39 23.82
CA ALA A 157 -5.96 -24.98 24.38
C ALA A 157 -5.71 -26.38 23.79
N ALA A 158 -6.75 -27.21 23.70
CA ALA A 158 -6.66 -28.56 23.12
C ALA A 158 -6.30 -28.52 21.62
N ASN A 159 -6.80 -27.54 20.87
CA ASN A 159 -6.57 -27.43 19.42
C ASN A 159 -5.38 -26.53 19.04
N ALA A 160 -4.68 -25.89 19.98
CA ALA A 160 -3.60 -24.96 19.69
C ALA A 160 -2.49 -25.59 18.83
N ALA A 161 -2.02 -26.78 19.22
CA ALA A 161 -0.99 -27.50 18.46
C ALA A 161 -1.46 -27.95 17.08
N LYS A 162 -2.74 -28.33 16.95
CA LYS A 162 -3.34 -28.71 15.66
C LYS A 162 -3.43 -27.50 14.72
N ARG A 163 -3.79 -26.32 15.24
CA ARG A 163 -3.84 -25.08 14.47
C ARG A 163 -2.46 -24.68 13.95
N SER A 164 -1.43 -24.68 14.81
CA SER A 164 -0.07 -24.36 14.38
C SER A 164 0.45 -25.35 13.34
N ALA A 165 0.16 -26.64 13.50
CA ALA A 165 0.51 -27.66 12.51
C ALA A 165 -0.20 -27.44 11.17
N ASN A 166 -1.48 -27.07 11.18
CA ASN A 166 -2.25 -26.77 9.97
C ASN A 166 -1.71 -25.53 9.23
N VAL A 167 -1.37 -24.46 9.96
CA VAL A 167 -0.76 -23.26 9.37
C VAL A 167 0.57 -23.61 8.71
N ALA A 168 1.46 -24.31 9.42
CA ALA A 168 2.74 -24.73 8.87
C ALA A 168 2.60 -25.70 7.67
N ALA A 169 1.54 -26.51 7.64
CA ALA A 169 1.24 -27.37 6.48
C ALA A 169 0.71 -26.55 5.29
N PHE A 170 -0.11 -25.53 5.53
CA PHE A 170 -0.62 -24.65 4.50
C PHE A 170 0.49 -23.81 3.85
N GLU A 171 1.36 -23.21 4.65
CA GLU A 171 2.51 -22.43 4.16
C GLU A 171 3.45 -23.29 3.31
N ARG A 172 3.72 -24.53 3.74
CA ARG A 172 4.50 -25.50 2.95
C ARG A 172 3.86 -25.80 1.59
N LYS A 173 2.54 -26.02 1.56
CA LYS A 173 1.80 -26.26 0.31
C LYS A 173 1.80 -25.03 -0.59
N GLN A 174 1.71 -23.83 -0.03
CA GLN A 174 1.76 -22.58 -0.78
C GLN A 174 3.13 -22.41 -1.45
N ALA A 175 4.22 -22.54 -0.68
CA ALA A 175 5.58 -22.47 -1.21
C ALA A 175 5.85 -23.53 -2.28
N GLU A 176 5.36 -24.76 -2.08
CA GLU A 176 5.48 -25.81 -3.08
C GLU A 176 4.71 -25.48 -4.37
N SER A 177 3.49 -24.96 -4.26
CA SER A 177 2.68 -24.57 -5.41
C SER A 177 3.34 -23.46 -6.22
N GLU A 178 3.86 -22.43 -5.55
CA GLU A 178 4.60 -21.34 -6.21
C GLU A 178 5.87 -21.84 -6.92
N ARG A 179 6.61 -22.77 -6.30
CA ARG A 179 7.78 -23.40 -6.93
C ARG A 179 7.39 -24.17 -8.19
N ARG A 180 6.32 -24.97 -8.13
CA ARG A 180 5.81 -25.71 -9.29
C ARG A 180 5.36 -24.77 -10.40
N GLN A 181 4.66 -23.68 -10.07
CA GLN A 181 4.23 -22.68 -11.04
C GLN A 181 5.43 -22.01 -11.73
N LYS A 182 6.46 -21.61 -10.98
CA LYS A 182 7.71 -21.05 -11.53
C LYS A 182 8.43 -22.04 -12.44
N GLU A 183 8.50 -23.31 -12.06
CA GLU A 183 9.12 -24.35 -12.89
C GLU A 183 8.35 -24.59 -14.20
N VAL A 184 7.02 -24.66 -14.13
CA VAL A 184 6.16 -24.80 -15.31
C VAL A 184 6.31 -23.59 -16.24
N ALA A 185 6.30 -22.37 -15.70
CA ALA A 185 6.51 -21.15 -16.48
C ALA A 185 7.89 -21.15 -17.18
N ARG A 186 8.96 -21.54 -16.46
CA ARG A 186 10.31 -21.67 -17.02
C ARG A 186 10.37 -22.71 -18.14
N LYS A 187 9.79 -23.90 -17.93
CA LYS A 187 9.77 -24.97 -18.94
C LYS A 187 8.98 -24.56 -20.19
N LYS A 188 7.86 -23.85 -20.03
CA LYS A 188 7.10 -23.30 -21.16
C LYS A 188 7.93 -22.28 -21.94
N ALA A 189 8.55 -21.32 -21.27
CA ALA A 189 9.41 -20.33 -21.92
C ALA A 189 10.59 -20.98 -22.66
N GLU A 190 11.27 -21.95 -22.05
CA GLU A 190 12.38 -22.68 -22.69
C GLU A 190 11.91 -23.46 -23.93
N ASN A 191 10.76 -24.13 -23.85
CA ASN A 191 10.19 -24.85 -24.98
C ASN A 191 9.76 -23.90 -26.12
N GLU A 192 9.18 -22.75 -25.80
CA GLU A 192 8.80 -21.72 -26.78
C GLU A 192 10.04 -21.13 -27.47
N GLU A 193 11.10 -20.83 -26.73
CA GLU A 193 12.36 -20.35 -27.31
C GLU A 193 13.03 -21.41 -28.18
N LYS A 194 13.05 -22.68 -27.75
CA LYS A 194 13.53 -23.81 -28.57
C LYS A 194 12.70 -23.97 -29.84
N ALA A 195 11.37 -23.84 -29.76
CA ALA A 195 10.49 -23.90 -30.92
C ALA A 195 10.74 -22.74 -31.90
N LYS A 196 10.91 -21.50 -31.41
CA LYS A 196 11.26 -20.34 -32.24
C LYS A 196 12.62 -20.52 -32.92
N GLN A 197 13.63 -21.00 -32.19
CA GLN A 197 14.96 -21.26 -32.75
C GLN A 197 14.91 -22.37 -33.81
N ALA A 198 14.17 -23.46 -33.57
CA ALA A 198 13.98 -24.53 -34.55
C ALA A 198 13.25 -24.03 -35.80
N ALA A 199 12.20 -23.22 -35.65
CA ALA A 199 11.50 -22.59 -36.76
C ALA A 199 12.41 -21.64 -37.56
N ALA A 200 13.20 -20.80 -36.89
CA ALA A 200 14.14 -19.89 -37.54
C ALA A 200 15.24 -20.65 -38.31
N ARG A 201 15.75 -21.75 -37.76
CA ARG A 201 16.72 -22.63 -38.45
C ARG A 201 16.07 -23.30 -39.67
N ALA A 202 14.88 -23.84 -39.53
CA ALA A 202 14.15 -24.44 -40.65
C ALA A 202 13.86 -23.43 -41.77
N GLU A 203 13.49 -22.19 -41.45
CA GLU A 203 13.31 -21.12 -42.44
C GLU A 203 14.63 -20.69 -43.09
N ALA A 204 15.73 -20.63 -42.34
CA ALA A 204 17.06 -20.36 -42.90
C ALA A 204 17.51 -21.47 -43.86
N ASP A 205 17.29 -22.73 -43.50
CA ASP A 205 17.65 -23.89 -44.32
C ASP A 205 16.79 -23.95 -45.60
N LYS A 206 15.48 -23.66 -45.51
CA LYS A 206 14.62 -23.50 -46.69
C LYS A 206 15.09 -22.39 -47.64
N LYS A 207 15.49 -21.22 -47.10
CA LYS A 207 16.02 -20.12 -47.91
C LYS A 207 17.33 -20.49 -48.60
N LYS A 208 18.22 -21.21 -47.92
CA LYS A 208 19.47 -21.73 -48.50
C LYS A 208 19.20 -22.76 -49.59
N ALA A 209 18.25 -23.68 -49.38
CA ALA A 209 17.86 -24.67 -50.37
C ALA A 209 17.24 -24.02 -51.62
N ALA A 210 16.38 -23.01 -51.46
CA ALA A 210 15.78 -22.26 -52.56
C ALA A 210 16.81 -21.45 -53.38
N ALA A 211 17.83 -20.90 -52.71
CA ALA A 211 18.93 -20.19 -53.38
C ALA A 211 19.85 -21.15 -54.16
N ALA A 212 20.01 -22.39 -53.69
CA ALA A 212 20.80 -23.42 -54.37
C ALA A 212 20.08 -24.05 -55.58
N SER A 213 18.74 -23.95 -55.66
CA SER A 213 17.94 -24.49 -56.76
C SER A 213 17.55 -23.45 -57.83
N ALA A 214 18.03 -22.21 -57.75
CA ALA A 214 17.78 -21.21 -58.79
C ALA A 214 18.61 -21.54 -60.05
N PRO A 215 17.98 -21.85 -61.20
CA PRO A 215 18.71 -22.26 -62.41
C PRO A 215 19.54 -21.09 -62.95
N ALA A 216 20.82 -21.35 -63.22
CA ALA A 216 21.70 -20.45 -63.95
C ALA A 216 21.26 -20.34 -65.41
N SER A 217 20.31 -19.46 -65.71
CA SER A 217 20.04 -18.98 -67.07
C SER A 217 20.66 -17.60 -67.26
N THR A 218 21.74 -17.53 -68.04
CA THR A 218 21.95 -16.63 -69.20
C THR A 218 23.43 -16.33 -69.40
N LYS A 219 24.00 -16.91 -70.45
CA LYS A 219 24.91 -16.23 -71.37
C LYS A 219 24.81 -16.88 -72.75
#